data_AF-A0A6G3PML9-F1
#
_entry.id   AF-A0A6G3PML9-F1
#
_cell.length_a   1.000
_cell.length_b   1.000
_cell.length_c   1.000
_cell.angle_alpha   90.00
_cell.angle_beta   90.00
_cell.angle_gamma   90.00
#
_symmetry.space_group_name_H-M   'P 1'
#
loop_
_entity.id
_entity.type
_entity.pdbx_description
1 polymer ?
#
loop_
_entity_poly.entity_id
_entity_poly.type
_entity_poly.pdbx_seq_one_letter_code
_entity_poly.pdbx_strand_id
1 'polypeptide(L)' 'GRVHRLAMLSHIELLQGEADRAAVTAAEMAARARGTESQRLRDRLRGVRRGLAASGCAEAVRTTDLIDEALRVPL' A
#
# COMPACT_ATOMS: atom_id res chain seq x y z
N GLY A 1 -5.69 0.69 -15.22
CA GLY A 1 -6.73 1.34 -14.38
C GLY A 1 -6.11 2.33 -13.40
N ARG A 2 -6.89 3.23 -12.80
CA ARG A 2 -6.41 4.29 -11.87
C ARG A 2 -5.61 3.71 -10.67
N VAL A 3 -6.02 2.54 -10.17
CA VAL A 3 -5.32 1.75 -9.15
C VAL A 3 -3.91 1.30 -9.58
N HIS A 4 -3.71 0.93 -10.85
CA HIS A 4 -2.39 0.55 -11.37
C HIS A 4 -1.41 1.72 -11.37
N ARG A 5 -1.90 2.93 -11.66
CA ARG A 5 -1.08 4.16 -11.61
C ARG A 5 -0.67 4.50 -10.18
N LEU A 6 -1.58 4.39 -9.21
CA LEU A 6 -1.26 4.56 -7.78
C LEU A 6 -0.23 3.52 -7.31
N ALA A 7 -0.35 2.27 -7.76
CA ALA A 7 0.63 1.22 -7.43
C ALA A 7 2.04 1.53 -7.95
N MET A 8 2.15 2.13 -9.15
CA MET A 8 3.43 2.54 -9.71
C MET A 8 4.00 3.74 -8.96
N LEU A 9 3.15 4.72 -8.62
CA LEU A 9 3.56 5.92 -7.89
C LEU A 9 4.10 5.57 -6.49
N SER A 10 3.36 4.76 -5.71
CA SER A 10 3.80 4.32 -4.37
C SER A 10 5.14 3.56 -4.42
N HIS A 11 5.38 2.79 -5.48
CA HIS A 11 6.66 2.11 -5.67
C HIS A 11 7.82 3.06 -5.97
N ILE A 12 7.58 4.08 -6.81
CA ILE A 12 8.59 5.10 -7.12
C ILE A 12 8.90 5.94 -5.87
N GLU A 13 7.88 6.34 -5.11
CA GLU A 13 8.03 7.09 -3.85
C GLU A 13 8.88 6.31 -2.84
N LEU A 14 8.71 4.98 -2.74
CA LEU A 14 9.58 4.13 -1.91
C LEU A 14 11.04 4.12 -2.40
N LEU A 15 11.27 4.01 -3.70
CA LEU A 15 12.63 4.02 -4.28
C LEU A 15 13.32 5.37 -4.07
N GLN A 16 12.55 6.45 -3.96
CA GLN A 16 13.05 7.80 -3.67
C GLN A 16 13.25 8.06 -2.16
N GLY A 17 12.93 7.09 -1.30
CA GLY A 17 12.97 7.26 0.15
C GLY A 17 11.82 8.10 0.71
N GLU A 18 10.84 8.46 -0.12
CA GLU A 18 9.64 9.21 0.28
C GLU A 18 8.57 8.26 0.86
N ALA A 19 8.92 7.58 1.95
CA ALA A 19 8.07 6.58 2.58
C ALA A 19 6.68 7.11 2.96
N ASP A 20 6.60 8.37 3.40
CA ASP A 20 5.35 9.00 3.83
C ASP A 20 4.41 9.24 2.65
N ARG A 21 4.93 9.67 1.50
CA ARG A 21 4.13 9.81 0.28
C ARG A 21 3.70 8.45 -0.25
N ALA A 22 4.61 7.48 -0.24
CA ALA A 22 4.32 6.11 -0.63
C ALA A 22 3.16 5.50 0.18
N ALA A 23 3.13 5.81 1.48
CA ALA A 23 2.09 5.39 2.39
C ALA A 23 0.71 5.99 2.05
N VAL A 24 0.64 7.30 1.81
CA VAL A 24 -0.59 7.99 1.39
C VAL A 24 -1.12 7.41 0.08
N THR A 25 -0.23 7.22 -0.90
CA THR A 25 -0.58 6.64 -2.20
C THR A 25 -1.08 5.19 -2.06
N ALA A 26 -0.46 4.39 -1.18
CA ALA A 26 -0.89 3.03 -0.90
C ALA A 26 -2.26 2.96 -0.20
N ALA A 27 -2.55 3.88 0.72
CA ALA A 27 -3.85 3.97 1.38
C ALA A 27 -4.96 4.33 0.38
N GLU A 28 -4.71 5.28 -0.52
CA GLU A 28 -5.65 5.65 -1.57
C GLU A 28 -5.89 4.49 -2.56
N MET A 29 -4.83 3.73 -2.85
CA MET A 29 -4.93 2.50 -3.64
C MET A 29 -5.81 1.44 -2.95
N ALA A 30 -5.63 1.21 -1.65
CA ALA A 30 -6.42 0.26 -0.86
C ALA A 30 -7.89 0.66 -0.77
N ALA A 31 -8.18 1.96 -0.55
CA ALA A 31 -9.54 2.48 -0.53
C ALA A 31 -10.27 2.25 -1.86
N ARG A 32 -9.59 2.45 -3.00
CA ARG A 32 -10.17 2.24 -4.33
C ARG A 32 -10.24 0.79 -4.79
N ALA A 33 -9.54 -0.11 -4.10
CA ALA A 33 -9.61 -1.53 -4.35
C ALA A 33 -10.73 -2.23 -3.57
N ARG A 34 -11.36 -1.57 -2.59
CA ARG A 34 -12.56 -2.10 -1.93
C ARG A 34 -13.67 -2.27 -2.98
N GLY A 35 -13.99 -3.53 -3.29
CA GLY A 35 -14.95 -3.92 -4.33
C GLY A 35 -14.35 -4.64 -5.55
N THR A 36 -13.03 -4.84 -5.62
CA THR A 36 -12.41 -5.67 -6.67
C THR A 36 -11.52 -6.72 -6.02
N GLU A 37 -11.90 -8.00 -6.11
CA GLU A 37 -11.14 -9.16 -5.59
C GLU A 37 -9.85 -9.41 -6.38
N SER A 38 -8.92 -8.45 -6.40
CA SER A 38 -7.67 -8.59 -7.12
C SER A 38 -6.58 -9.11 -6.20
N GLN A 39 -6.35 -10.42 -6.21
CA GLN A 39 -5.28 -11.09 -5.47
C GLN A 39 -3.89 -10.48 -5.77
N ARG A 40 -3.69 -10.04 -7.02
CA ARG A 40 -2.49 -9.33 -7.49
C ARG A 40 -2.25 -8.00 -6.78
N LEU A 41 -3.32 -7.32 -6.34
CA LEU A 41 -3.22 -6.10 -5.55
C LEU A 41 -2.85 -6.41 -4.10
N ARG A 42 -3.41 -7.48 -3.52
CA ARG A 42 -3.05 -7.95 -2.18
C ARG A 42 -1.56 -8.28 -2.09
N ASP A 43 -1.01 -8.98 -3.08
CA ASP A 43 0.43 -9.29 -3.11
C ASP A 43 1.31 -8.05 -3.22
N ARG A 44 0.84 -7.03 -3.94
CA ARG A 44 1.56 -5.76 -4.09
C ARG A 44 1.50 -4.91 -2.82
N LEU A 45 0.36 -4.88 -2.14
CA LEU A 45 0.21 -4.28 -0.81
C LEU A 45 1.13 -4.95 0.22
N ARG A 46 1.24 -6.28 0.19
CA ARG A 46 2.23 -7.02 1.01
C ARG A 46 3.68 -6.66 0.67
N GLY A 47 3.96 -6.28 -0.58
CA GLY A 47 5.26 -5.77 -1.01
C GLY A 47 5.57 -4.39 -0.41
N VAL A 48 4.62 -3.45 -0.52
CA VAL A 48 4.72 -2.10 0.06
C VAL A 48 4.87 -2.18 1.58
N ARG A 49 4.07 -3.01 2.26
CA ARG A 49 4.18 -3.25 3.71
C ARG A 49 5.58 -3.71 4.12
N ARG A 50 6.19 -4.63 3.36
CA ARG A 50 7.57 -5.10 3.62
C ARG A 50 8.61 -3.99 3.42
N GLY A 51 8.46 -3.15 2.40
CA GLY A 51 9.35 -2.01 2.15
C GLY A 51 9.25 -0.95 3.26
N LEU A 52 8.03 -0.64 3.70
CA LEU A 52 7.79 0.30 4.79
C LEU A 52 8.30 -0.23 6.15
N ALA A 53 8.12 -1.52 6.44
CA ALA A 53 8.67 -2.13 7.65
C ALA A 53 10.21 -2.12 7.68
N ALA A 54 10.85 -2.22 6.52
CA ALA A 54 12.31 -2.17 6.40
C ALA A 54 12.87 -0.73 6.51
N SER A 55 12.06 0.32 6.28
CA SER A 55 12.52 1.71 6.36
C SER A 55 12.51 2.30 7.78
N GLY A 56 11.78 1.67 8.72
CA GLY A 56 11.70 2.12 10.11
C GLY A 56 10.92 3.42 10.33
N CYS A 57 10.19 3.92 9.32
CA CYS A 57 9.43 5.16 9.43
C CYS A 57 8.23 5.00 10.39
N ALA A 58 7.95 6.00 11.25
CA ALA A 58 6.79 5.99 12.14
C ALA A 58 5.45 5.97 11.36
N GLU A 59 5.42 6.54 10.16
CA GLU A 59 4.28 6.53 9.24
C GLU A 59 4.01 5.15 8.64
N ALA A 60 5.04 4.28 8.61
CA ALA A 60 4.93 2.90 8.16
C ALA A 60 3.96 2.07 9.01
N VAL A 61 3.93 2.32 10.33
CA VAL A 61 3.09 1.55 11.26
C VAL A 61 1.61 1.80 10.97
N ARG A 62 1.19 3.07 10.92
CA ARG A 62 -0.21 3.44 10.62
C ARG A 62 -0.67 2.91 9.26
N THR A 63 0.21 2.96 8.28
CA THR A 63 -0.08 2.47 6.92
C THR A 63 -0.18 0.95 6.89
N THR A 64 0.67 0.26 7.66
CA THR A 64 0.64 -1.19 7.79
C THR A 64 -0.69 -1.66 8.37
N ASP A 65 -1.20 -0.98 9.40
CA ASP A 65 -2.50 -1.29 10.01
C ASP A 65 -3.66 -1.11 9.02
N LEU A 66 -3.65 -0.05 8.22
CA LEU A 66 -4.66 0.18 7.17
C LEU A 66 -4.63 -0.89 6.08
N ILE A 67 -3.43 -1.37 5.72
CA ILE A 67 -3.25 -2.45 4.75
C ILE A 67 -3.76 -3.77 5.33
N ASP A 68 -3.40 -4.09 6.57
CA ASP A 68 -3.81 -5.33 7.22
C ASP A 68 -5.32 -5.36 7.44
N GLU A 69 -5.95 -4.24 7.79
CA GLU A 69 -7.41 -4.11 7.86
C GLU A 69 -8.08 -4.34 6.50
N ALA A 70 -7.53 -3.76 5.42
CA ALA A 70 -8.02 -4.01 4.06
C ALA A 70 -7.84 -5.46 3.59
N LEU A 71 -6.87 -6.19 4.16
CA LEU A 71 -6.62 -7.60 3.88
C LEU A 71 -7.44 -8.57 4.75
N ARG A 72 -7.90 -8.11 5.93
CA ARG A 72 -8.61 -8.92 6.94
C ARG A 72 -10.10 -9.11 6.65
N VAL A 73 -10.69 -8.30 5.77
CA VAL A 73 -12.10 -8.45 5.37
C VAL A 73 -12.28 -9.78 4.60
N PRO A 74 -13.02 -10.75 5.15
CA PRO A 74 -13.44 -11.92 4.40
C PRO A 74 -14.48 -11.46 3.36
N LEU A 75 -14.31 -11.91 2.13
CA LEU A 75 -15.31 -11.78 1.08
C LEU A 75 -16.44 -12.77 1.32
#